data_AF-A0AAV6X6H1-F1
#
_entry.id   AF-A0AAV6X6H1-F1
#
_cell.length_a   1.000
_cell.length_b   1.000
_cell.length_c   1.000
_cell.angle_alpha   90.00
_cell.angle_beta   90.00
_cell.angle_gamma   90.00
#
_symmetry.space_group_name_H-M   'P 1'
#
loop_
_entity.id
_entity.type
_entity.pdbx_description
1 polymer ?
#
loop_
_entity_poly.entity_id
_entity_poly.type
_entity_poly.pdbx_seq_one_letter_code
_entity_poly.pdbx_strand_id
1 'polypeptide(L)'
;MVKNRAIEDINEEEEEDGEDLESNSSDFDSGKDSDNEHGERIPVFSEQDMCAEVGCKWKIAALVVGKDASFQVGEYNPKHSCGRAYYVRNCKSAWIGKKYQDRFRTYLRRNVVGFRQDVIQDIRVHVSRNQAYTTKWQALKQREGNTEEKYGKLWDYAEKLRT
;
A
#
# COMPACT_ATOMS: atom_id res chain seq x y z
N MET A 1 -29.95 8.07 -29.55
CA MET A 1 -29.23 8.54 -28.35
C MET A 1 -28.77 7.31 -27.58
N VAL A 2 -27.49 6.95 -27.73
CA VAL A 2 -26.91 5.73 -27.18
C VAL A 2 -26.64 5.98 -25.70
N LYS A 3 -27.41 5.33 -24.82
CA LYS A 3 -27.18 5.33 -23.38
C LYS A 3 -25.89 4.54 -23.12
N ASN A 4 -24.92 5.17 -22.43
CA ASN A 4 -23.67 4.54 -22.01
C ASN A 4 -23.95 3.38 -21.05
N ARG A 5 -23.91 2.15 -21.58
CA ARG A 5 -24.26 0.90 -20.89
C ARG A 5 -23.00 0.19 -20.37
N ALA A 6 -22.18 0.87 -19.56
CA ALA A 6 -20.94 0.27 -19.05
C ALA A 6 -20.59 0.66 -17.59
N ILE A 7 -21.53 1.23 -16.82
CA ILE A 7 -21.28 1.63 -15.43
C ILE A 7 -22.22 0.92 -14.42
N GLU A 8 -23.22 0.17 -14.88
CA GLU A 8 -24.25 -0.40 -13.99
C GLU A 8 -24.05 -1.87 -13.56
N ASP A 9 -22.96 -2.54 -13.95
CA ASP A 9 -22.77 -3.98 -13.63
C ASP A 9 -21.81 -4.24 -12.45
N ILE A 10 -21.67 -3.31 -11.49
CA ILE A 10 -20.75 -3.49 -10.32
C ILE A 10 -21.48 -3.66 -8.98
N ASN A 11 -22.81 -3.72 -8.96
CA ASN A 11 -23.55 -3.98 -7.73
C ASN A 11 -24.36 -5.26 -7.86
N GLU A 12 -23.79 -6.37 -7.41
CA GLU A 12 -24.57 -7.50 -6.91
C GLU A 12 -23.75 -8.27 -5.86
N GLU A 13 -24.41 -8.50 -4.73
CA GLU A 13 -24.02 -9.28 -3.55
C GLU A 13 -23.16 -8.57 -2.48
N GLU A 14 -23.84 -7.71 -1.71
CA GLU A 14 -23.48 -7.36 -0.34
C GLU A 14 -24.11 -8.37 0.62
N GLU A 15 -23.30 -9.29 1.16
CA GLU A 15 -23.61 -9.99 2.42
C GLU A 15 -22.98 -9.22 3.59
N GLU A 16 -23.76 -9.12 4.67
CA GLU A 16 -23.55 -8.29 5.85
C GLU A 16 -22.86 -9.11 6.96
N ASP A 17 -21.61 -8.80 7.29
CA ASP A 17 -20.97 -9.24 8.54
C ASP A 17 -19.74 -8.39 8.95
N GLY A 18 -19.93 -7.58 9.98
CA GLY A 18 -18.87 -7.14 10.90
C GLY A 18 -18.42 -5.69 10.79
N GLU A 19 -18.56 -4.95 11.90
CA GLU A 19 -18.04 -3.59 12.07
C GLU A 19 -16.50 -3.55 11.99
N ASP A 20 -15.97 -2.91 10.95
CA ASP A 20 -14.54 -2.60 10.85
C ASP A 20 -14.24 -1.39 11.78
N LEU A 21 -13.45 -1.63 12.83
CA LEU A 21 -12.90 -0.55 13.66
C LEU A 21 -12.03 0.39 12.81
N GLU A 22 -12.45 1.64 12.70
CA GLU A 22 -11.75 2.71 12.00
C GLU A 22 -10.37 2.94 12.62
N SER A 23 -9.31 2.46 11.96
CA SER A 23 -7.96 2.91 12.25
C SER A 23 -7.76 4.27 11.58
N ASN A 24 -7.88 5.33 12.39
CA ASN A 24 -7.51 6.69 12.03
C ASN A 24 -6.17 6.73 11.28
N SER A 25 -6.19 7.28 10.07
CA SER A 25 -4.99 7.73 9.37
C SER A 25 -4.52 9.04 10.00
N SER A 26 -3.69 8.96 11.04
CA SER A 26 -2.94 10.12 11.50
C SER A 26 -1.62 10.22 10.73
N ASP A 27 -1.50 11.34 10.03
CA ASP A 27 -0.30 12.16 9.88
C ASP A 27 0.93 11.55 9.19
N PHE A 28 1.12 12.00 7.96
CA PHE A 28 2.43 12.09 7.31
C PHE A 28 3.32 13.00 8.17
N ASP A 29 4.28 12.41 8.88
CA ASP A 29 5.24 13.13 9.72
C ASP A 29 6.13 14.01 8.84
N SER A 30 5.73 15.27 8.67
CA SER A 30 6.58 16.33 8.16
C SER A 30 7.57 16.73 9.25
N GLY A 31 8.69 16.00 9.30
CA GLY A 31 9.83 16.33 10.15
C GLY A 31 10.31 17.76 9.90
N LYS A 32 10.51 18.50 10.99
CA LYS A 32 11.02 19.88 10.98
C LYS A 32 12.52 19.86 10.74
N ASP A 33 12.94 20.44 9.61
CA ASP A 33 14.33 20.81 9.40
C ASP A 33 14.69 21.97 10.33
N SER A 34 15.72 21.79 11.15
CA SER A 34 16.39 22.88 11.86
C SER A 34 17.86 22.85 11.52
N ASP A 35 18.31 23.90 10.84
CA ASP A 35 19.68 24.09 10.41
C ASP A 35 20.58 24.30 11.62
N ASN A 36 21.73 23.63 11.66
CA ASN A 36 22.86 24.14 12.41
C ASN A 36 24.20 23.78 11.77
N GLU A 37 25.07 24.79 11.73
CA GLU A 37 26.38 24.79 11.08
C GLU A 37 27.41 23.98 11.88
N HIS A 38 28.14 23.10 11.18
CA HIS A 38 29.31 22.30 11.61
C HIS A 38 29.10 21.12 12.58
N GLY A 39 29.17 19.90 12.01
CA GLY A 39 29.35 18.62 12.70
C GLY A 39 28.28 17.62 12.28
N GLU A 40 28.63 16.69 11.38
CA GLU A 40 27.71 15.76 10.72
C GLU A 40 26.73 15.07 11.70
N ARG A 41 25.49 15.59 11.76
CA ARG A 41 24.36 14.88 12.32
C ARG A 41 23.89 13.88 11.27
N ILE A 42 24.31 12.63 11.42
CA ILE A 42 23.68 11.52 10.71
C ILE A 42 22.27 11.38 11.30
N PRO A 43 21.19 11.49 10.50
CA PRO A 43 19.85 11.23 11.00
C PRO A 43 19.73 9.74 11.29
N VAL A 44 19.88 9.36 12.56
CA VAL A 44 19.55 8.01 13.02
C VAL A 44 18.04 7.91 13.12
N PHE A 45 17.38 7.65 11.99
CA PHE A 45 16.04 7.10 12.04
C PHE A 45 16.17 5.69 12.64
N SER A 46 15.82 5.56 13.92
CA SER A 46 15.70 4.28 14.60
C SER A 46 14.28 3.78 14.39
N GLU A 47 14.10 2.76 13.54
CA GLU A 47 12.83 2.08 13.40
C GLU A 47 12.85 0.88 14.35
N GLN A 48 11.94 0.88 15.32
CA GLN A 48 11.82 -0.17 16.33
C GLN A 48 10.41 -0.73 16.28
N ASP A 49 10.31 -2.03 16.02
CA ASP A 49 9.07 -2.77 16.10
C ASP A 49 9.12 -3.72 17.29
N MET A 50 8.04 -3.69 18.08
CA MET A 50 7.83 -4.59 19.20
C MET A 50 6.47 -5.26 19.06
N CYS A 51 6.37 -6.49 19.54
CA CYS A 51 5.08 -7.15 19.60
C CYS A 51 4.16 -6.44 20.61
N ALA A 52 2.92 -6.18 20.24
CA ALA A 52 1.94 -5.48 21.08
C ALA A 52 1.42 -6.34 22.26
N GLU A 53 1.60 -7.66 22.22
CA GLU A 53 1.10 -8.58 23.23
C GLU A 53 1.89 -8.48 24.54
N VAL A 54 1.18 -8.43 25.67
CA VAL A 54 1.79 -8.29 26.99
C VAL A 54 2.67 -9.50 27.30
N GLY A 55 3.95 -9.24 27.59
CA GLY A 55 4.92 -10.29 27.94
C GLY A 55 5.62 -10.95 26.74
N CYS A 56 5.31 -10.54 25.51
CA CYS A 56 6.05 -10.99 24.33
C CYS A 56 7.41 -10.29 24.24
N LYS A 57 8.49 -11.07 24.14
CA LYS A 57 9.86 -10.55 24.08
C LYS A 57 10.35 -10.28 22.66
N TRP A 58 9.51 -10.55 21.65
CA TRP A 58 9.88 -10.32 20.26
C TRP A 58 10.06 -8.83 20.01
N LYS A 59 11.21 -8.48 19.43
CA LYS A 59 11.55 -7.12 19.04
C LYS A 59 12.59 -7.12 17.94
N ILE A 60 12.51 -6.13 17.07
CA ILE A 60 13.54 -5.83 16.08
C ILE A 60 13.78 -4.32 16.11
N ALA A 61 15.04 -3.95 16.26
CA ALA A 61 15.49 -2.57 16.16
C ALA A 61 16.47 -2.46 15.00
N ALA A 62 16.15 -1.60 14.05
CA ALA A 62 17.00 -1.29 12.92
C ALA A 62 17.39 0.19 12.97
N LEU A 63 18.64 0.47 12.62
CA LEU A 63 19.16 1.82 12.46
C LEU A 63 19.45 2.04 10.98
N VAL A 64 19.03 3.18 10.45
CA VAL A 64 19.48 3.62 9.12
C VAL A 64 20.93 4.10 9.26
N VAL A 65 21.83 3.49 8.49
CA VAL A 65 23.27 3.80 8.49
C VAL A 65 23.63 4.48 7.17
N GLY A 66 24.20 5.67 7.28
CA GLY A 66 24.80 6.42 6.16
C GLY A 66 23.82 7.17 5.27
N LYS A 67 24.37 7.74 4.19
CA LYS A 67 23.62 8.47 3.15
C LYS A 67 22.89 7.54 2.18
N ASP A 68 23.28 6.27 2.13
CA ASP A 68 22.80 5.28 1.14
C ASP A 68 21.53 4.53 1.57
N ALA A 69 20.85 4.99 2.64
CA ALA A 69 19.65 4.36 3.20
C ALA A 69 19.81 2.86 3.52
N SER A 70 21.02 2.45 3.91
CA SER A 70 21.27 1.09 4.37
C SER A 70 20.74 0.90 5.80
N PHE A 71 20.33 -0.32 6.16
CA PHE A 71 19.82 -0.62 7.50
C PHE A 71 20.75 -1.58 8.23
N GLN A 72 21.11 -1.25 9.46
CA GLN A 72 21.79 -2.14 10.38
C GLN A 72 20.82 -2.61 11.45
N VAL A 73 20.64 -3.94 11.57
CA VAL A 73 19.86 -4.53 12.66
C VAL A 73 20.72 -4.49 13.92
N GLY A 74 20.34 -3.65 14.88
CA GLY A 74 21.06 -3.48 16.14
C GLY A 74 20.66 -4.52 17.17
N GLU A 75 19.35 -4.70 17.36
CA GLU A 75 18.80 -5.66 18.32
C GLU A 75 17.74 -6.53 17.64
N TYR A 76 17.85 -7.84 17.80
CA TYR A 76 16.91 -8.80 17.23
C TYR A 76 16.61 -9.93 18.20
N ASN A 77 15.35 -10.06 18.59
CA ASN A 77 14.85 -11.21 19.33
C ASN A 77 13.75 -11.92 18.51
N PRO A 78 14.03 -13.08 17.89
CA PRO A 78 13.08 -13.76 17.01
C PRO A 78 11.96 -14.50 17.75
N LYS A 79 12.05 -14.67 19.08
CA LYS A 79 11.11 -15.53 19.82
C LYS A 79 9.82 -14.79 20.17
N HIS A 80 8.72 -15.21 19.53
CA HIS A 80 7.37 -14.88 19.97
C HIS A 80 6.89 -15.88 21.03
N SER A 81 6.25 -15.37 22.09
CA SER A 81 5.45 -16.15 23.03
C SER A 81 3.94 -15.95 22.85
N CYS A 82 3.55 -15.10 21.90
CA CYS A 82 2.18 -14.73 21.60
C CYS A 82 1.61 -15.52 20.42
N GLY A 83 0.29 -15.47 20.25
CA GLY A 83 -0.38 -15.91 19.02
C GLY A 83 0.02 -15.05 17.81
N ARG A 84 -0.17 -15.60 16.61
CA ARG A 84 0.10 -14.87 15.37
C ARG A 84 -1.06 -13.92 15.04
N ALA A 85 -0.80 -12.62 15.08
CA ALA A 85 -1.74 -11.62 14.59
C ALA A 85 -1.54 -11.38 13.08
N TYR A 86 -2.64 -11.22 12.35
CA TYR A 86 -2.61 -10.91 10.92
C TYR A 86 -2.81 -9.42 10.62
N TYR A 87 -3.08 -8.60 11.64
CA TYR A 87 -3.16 -7.15 11.49
C TYR A 87 -1.77 -6.53 11.52
N VAL A 88 -1.37 -5.85 10.45
CA VAL A 88 -0.06 -5.21 10.31
C VAL A 88 -0.27 -3.73 9.98
N ARG A 89 0.13 -2.84 10.89
CA ARG A 89 0.00 -1.37 10.72
C ARG A 89 0.76 -0.85 9.49
N ASN A 90 1.92 -1.45 9.21
CA ASN A 90 2.81 -1.00 8.14
C ASN A 90 2.40 -1.55 6.76
N CYS A 91 1.34 -2.37 6.68
CA CYS A 91 0.84 -2.90 5.41
C CYS A 91 -0.02 -1.86 4.68
N LYS A 92 0.62 -1.03 3.84
CA LYS A 92 -0.04 0.02 3.06
C LYS A 92 -0.63 -0.54 1.76
N SER A 93 -1.81 -0.03 1.35
CA SER A 93 -2.48 -0.41 0.09
C SER A 93 -1.58 -0.25 -1.14
N ALA A 94 -0.78 0.81 -1.20
CA ALA A 94 0.18 1.04 -2.28
C ALA A 94 1.23 -0.08 -2.41
N TRP A 95 1.68 -0.66 -1.29
CA TRP A 95 2.61 -1.78 -1.30
C TRP A 95 1.93 -3.06 -1.80
N ILE A 96 0.71 -3.33 -1.33
CA ILE A 96 -0.08 -4.48 -1.80
C ILE A 96 -0.34 -4.36 -3.31
N GLY A 97 -0.71 -3.18 -3.80
CA GLY A 97 -0.95 -2.93 -5.22
C GLY A 97 0.27 -3.19 -6.09
N LYS A 98 1.46 -2.77 -5.65
CA LYS A 98 2.73 -3.09 -6.33
C LYS A 98 3.03 -4.59 -6.31
N LYS A 99 2.86 -5.25 -5.17
CA LYS A 99 3.12 -6.69 -5.01
C LYS A 99 2.22 -7.56 -5.90
N TYR A 100 0.95 -7.17 -6.04
CA TYR A 100 -0.06 -7.92 -6.81
C TYR A 100 -0.31 -7.34 -8.21
N GLN A 101 0.50 -6.40 -8.68
CA GLN A 101 0.31 -5.71 -9.94
C GLN A 101 0.20 -6.69 -11.12
N ASP A 102 1.07 -7.71 -11.16
CA ASP A 102 1.07 -8.72 -12.22
C ASP A 102 -0.18 -9.59 -12.19
N ARG A 103 -0.71 -9.91 -11.01
CA ARG A 103 -1.98 -10.64 -10.91
C ARG A 103 -3.15 -9.81 -11.39
N PHE A 104 -3.14 -8.52 -11.06
CA PHE A 104 -4.16 -7.60 -11.58
C PHE A 104 -4.05 -7.41 -13.09
N ARG A 105 -2.85 -7.46 -13.69
CA ARG A 105 -2.69 -7.43 -15.16
C ARG A 105 -3.38 -8.60 -15.85
N THR A 106 -3.29 -9.81 -15.29
CA THR A 106 -3.88 -11.02 -15.90
C THR A 106 -5.38 -11.14 -15.65
N TYR A 107 -5.86 -10.83 -14.43
CA TYR A 107 -7.27 -11.04 -14.04
C TYR A 107 -7.85 -9.82 -13.33
N LEU A 108 -8.34 -8.87 -14.12
CA LEU A 108 -8.90 -7.61 -13.61
C LEU A 108 -10.28 -7.72 -12.96
N ARG A 109 -11.05 -8.75 -13.34
CA ARG A 109 -12.41 -8.98 -12.84
C ARG A 109 -12.43 -9.68 -11.49
N ARG A 110 -11.28 -9.81 -10.82
CA ARG A 110 -11.21 -10.50 -9.53
C ARG A 110 -12.07 -9.76 -8.50
N ASN A 111 -12.92 -10.53 -7.81
CA ASN A 111 -13.72 -10.02 -6.70
C ASN A 111 -12.77 -9.57 -5.57
N VAL A 112 -13.13 -8.48 -4.89
CA VAL A 112 -12.42 -7.94 -3.73
C VAL A 112 -12.35 -8.96 -2.60
N VAL A 113 -13.43 -9.73 -2.39
CA VAL A 113 -13.48 -10.80 -1.37
C VAL A 113 -12.44 -11.89 -1.68
N GLY A 114 -12.45 -12.40 -2.93
CA GLY A 114 -11.47 -13.39 -3.36
C GLY A 114 -10.04 -12.89 -3.25
N PHE A 115 -9.80 -11.63 -3.63
CA PHE A 115 -8.49 -11.00 -3.49
C PHE A 115 -8.02 -10.94 -2.03
N ARG A 116 -8.88 -10.56 -1.08
CA ARG A 116 -8.54 -10.57 0.35
C ARG A 116 -8.12 -11.97 0.81
N GLN A 117 -8.83 -13.00 0.37
CA GLN A 117 -8.50 -14.39 0.72
C GLN A 117 -7.12 -14.80 0.18
N ASP A 118 -6.78 -14.43 -1.05
CA ASP A 118 -5.46 -14.70 -1.61
C ASP A 118 -4.35 -14.01 -0.82
N VAL A 119 -4.60 -12.76 -0.41
CA VAL A 119 -3.62 -12.00 0.37
C VAL A 119 -3.38 -12.65 1.73
N ILE A 120 -4.45 -13.11 2.39
CA ILE A 120 -4.35 -13.89 3.63
C ILE A 120 -3.62 -15.22 3.38
N GLN A 121 -3.84 -15.86 2.23
CA GLN A 121 -3.19 -17.12 1.87
C GLN A 121 -1.69 -16.97 1.66
N ASP A 122 -1.27 -15.92 0.95
CA ASP A 122 0.09 -15.78 0.47
C ASP A 122 1.01 -15.06 1.46
N ILE A 123 0.55 -13.92 2.01
CA ILE A 123 1.37 -13.08 2.89
C ILE A 123 0.94 -13.15 4.35
N ARG A 124 -0.17 -13.83 4.67
CA ARG A 124 -0.70 -13.95 6.05
C ARG A 124 -0.96 -12.58 6.69
N VAL A 125 -1.50 -11.65 5.91
CA VAL A 125 -1.90 -10.32 6.39
C VAL A 125 -3.38 -10.12 6.13
N HIS A 126 -4.10 -9.64 7.14
CA HIS A 126 -5.48 -9.24 7.00
C HIS A 126 -5.55 -7.88 6.30
N VAL A 127 -6.35 -7.81 5.25
CA VAL A 127 -6.58 -6.58 4.49
C VAL A 127 -8.03 -6.18 4.68
N SER A 128 -8.25 -4.93 5.11
CA SER A 128 -9.60 -4.38 5.20
C SER A 128 -10.23 -4.27 3.81
N ARG A 129 -11.57 -4.31 3.74
CA ARG A 129 -12.33 -4.10 2.50
C ARG A 129 -11.88 -2.82 1.79
N ASN A 130 -11.77 -1.71 2.51
CA ASN A 130 -11.35 -0.42 1.95
C ASN A 130 -9.94 -0.49 1.35
N GLN A 131 -8.99 -1.10 2.05
CA GLN A 131 -7.63 -1.28 1.54
C GLN A 131 -7.61 -2.12 0.26
N ALA A 132 -8.43 -3.17 0.19
CA ALA A 132 -8.54 -4.01 -0.99
C ALA A 132 -9.17 -3.27 -2.18
N TYR A 133 -10.20 -2.44 -1.95
CA TYR A 133 -10.77 -1.56 -2.98
C TYR A 133 -9.76 -0.51 -3.46
N THR A 134 -9.09 0.20 -2.55
CA THR A 134 -8.06 1.18 -2.92
C THR A 134 -6.93 0.53 -3.71
N THR A 135 -6.50 -0.66 -3.28
CA THR A 135 -5.46 -1.44 -3.98
C THR A 135 -5.89 -1.78 -5.41
N LYS A 136 -7.12 -2.27 -5.57
CA LYS A 136 -7.70 -2.58 -6.88
C LYS A 136 -7.77 -1.32 -7.75
N TRP A 137 -8.28 -0.21 -7.22
CA TRP A 137 -8.39 1.05 -7.94
C TRP A 137 -7.03 1.61 -8.37
N GLN A 138 -6.02 1.57 -7.50
CA GLN A 138 -4.66 1.94 -7.83
C GLN A 138 -4.07 1.06 -8.94
N ALA A 139 -4.33 -0.25 -8.90
CA ALA A 139 -3.89 -1.16 -9.96
C ALA A 139 -4.59 -0.87 -11.30
N LEU A 140 -5.88 -0.55 -11.29
CA LEU A 140 -6.63 -0.12 -12.49
C LEU A 140 -6.05 1.15 -13.08
N LYS A 141 -5.82 2.17 -12.25
CA LYS A 141 -5.23 3.45 -12.64
C LYS A 141 -3.85 3.24 -13.26
N GLN A 142 -3.01 2.41 -12.65
CA GLN A 142 -1.68 2.10 -13.15
C GLN A 142 -1.70 1.39 -14.52
N ARG A 143 -2.73 0.57 -14.79
CA ARG A 143 -2.91 -0.11 -16.08
C ARG A 143 -3.47 0.82 -17.15
N GLU A 144 -4.49 1.60 -16.82
CA GLU A 144 -5.08 2.58 -17.76
C GLU A 144 -4.07 3.66 -18.14
N GLY A 145 -3.06 3.86 -17.30
CA GLY A 145 -1.98 4.83 -17.52
C GLY A 145 -2.49 6.24 -17.25
N ASN A 146 -1.67 7.23 -17.60
CA ASN A 146 -2.12 8.60 -17.53
C ASN A 146 -3.08 8.90 -18.69
N THR A 147 -4.36 9.02 -18.38
CA THR A 147 -5.38 9.45 -19.34
C THR A 147 -5.02 10.79 -19.97
N GLU A 148 -4.37 11.70 -19.22
CA GLU A 148 -3.90 12.98 -19.71
C GLU A 148 -2.79 12.84 -20.77
N GLU A 149 -1.88 11.87 -20.63
CA GLU A 149 -0.84 11.60 -21.64
C GLU A 149 -1.43 11.09 -22.96
N LYS A 150 -2.54 10.33 -22.88
CA LYS A 150 -3.23 9.84 -24.08
C LYS A 150 -3.95 10.97 -24.81
N TYR A 151 -4.62 11.86 -24.08
CA TYR A 151 -5.36 12.97 -24.68
C TYR A 151 -4.49 14.19 -25.01
N GLY A 152 -3.35 14.38 -24.35
CA GLY A 152 -2.40 15.46 -24.64
C GLY A 152 -1.85 15.41 -26.07
N LYS A 153 -1.75 14.20 -26.65
CA LYS A 153 -1.26 13.99 -28.02
C LYS A 153 -2.27 14.34 -29.12
N LEU A 154 -3.52 14.68 -28.77
CA LEU A 154 -4.55 15.00 -29.77
C LEU A 154 -4.15 16.18 -30.64
N TRP A 155 -3.50 17.20 -30.06
CA TRP A 155 -3.03 18.37 -30.80
C TRP A 155 -1.89 18.03 -31.77
N ASP A 156 -0.92 17.22 -31.32
CA ASP A 156 0.18 16.73 -32.17
C ASP A 156 -0.34 15.93 -33.37
N TYR A 157 -1.40 15.12 -33.18
CA TYR A 157 -2.03 14.39 -34.28
C TYR A 157 -2.76 15.33 -35.25
N ALA A 158 -3.44 16.37 -34.76
CA ALA A 158 -4.13 17.34 -35.60
C ALA A 158 -3.16 18.16 -36.46
N GLU A 159 -1.95 18.45 -35.95
CA GLU A 159 -0.90 19.12 -36.70
C GLU A 159 -0.33 18.24 -37.81
N LYS A 160 -0.07 16.96 -37.54
CA LYS A 160 0.38 15.98 -38.55
C LYS A 160 -0.59 15.82 -39.72
N LEU A 161 -1.90 15.96 -39.49
CA LEU A 161 -2.92 15.87 -40.54
C LEU A 161 -3.04 17.13 -41.39
N ARG A 162 -2.44 18.25 -40.97
CA ARG A 162 -2.39 19.51 -41.75
C ARG A 162 -1.20 19.57 -42.71
N THR A 163 -0.29 18.60 -42.64
CA THR A 163 0.90 18.49 -43.50
C THR A 163 0.62 17.54 -44.65
#